data_AF-A0A4R3PRD5-F1
#
_entry.id   AF-A0A4R3PRD5-F1
#
_cell.length_a   1.000
_cell.length_b   1.000
_cell.length_c   1.000
_cell.angle_alpha   90.00
_cell.angle_beta   90.00
_cell.angle_gamma   90.00
#
_symmetry.space_group_name_H-M   'P 1'
#
loop_
_entity.id
_entity.type
_entity.pdbx_description
1 polymer ?
#
loop_
_entity_poly.entity_id
_entity_poly.type
_entity_poly.pdbx_seq_one_letter_code
_entity_poly.pdbx_strand_id
1 'polypeptide(L)'
;MGRADLIDTTAASYAVTVQWALAIHQSRSDADGLIWMSKRYDPQQAFLLFGDRMSGTDLIGISKTSIDTNIDEMRRIVAFTVRVNITIVL
;
A
#
# COMPACT_ATOMS: atom_id res chain seq x y z
N MET A 1 -2.07 -24.64 -5.40
CA MET A 1 -2.02 -23.37 -4.64
C MET A 1 -3.34 -22.66 -4.84
N GLY A 2 -4.09 -22.46 -3.76
CA GLY A 2 -5.34 -21.69 -3.73
C GLY A 2 -5.14 -20.29 -3.15
N ARG A 3 -6.17 -19.45 -3.25
CA ARG A 3 -6.17 -18.06 -2.72
C ARG A 3 -5.75 -18.00 -1.24
N ALA A 4 -6.25 -18.92 -0.41
CA ALA A 4 -5.92 -18.99 1.00
C ALA A 4 -4.42 -19.19 1.25
N ASP A 5 -3.72 -19.96 0.41
CA ASP A 5 -2.27 -20.20 0.56
C ASP A 5 -1.44 -18.91 0.35
N LEU A 6 -2.01 -17.91 -0.35
CA LEU A 6 -1.35 -16.63 -0.66
C LEU A 6 -1.64 -15.55 0.39
N ILE A 7 -2.86 -15.51 0.93
CA ILE A 7 -3.31 -14.42 1.80
C ILE A 7 -3.48 -14.83 3.27
N ASP A 8 -3.56 -16.13 3.58
CA ASP A 8 -3.66 -16.65 4.94
C ASP A 8 -2.29 -16.76 5.60
N THR A 9 -1.63 -15.61 5.71
CA THR A 9 -0.34 -15.49 6.37
C THR A 9 -0.46 -14.53 7.54
N THR A 10 0.27 -14.82 8.62
CA THR A 10 0.31 -13.92 9.78
C THR A 10 1.16 -12.68 9.45
N ALA A 11 1.06 -11.62 10.25
CA ALA A 11 1.87 -10.41 10.06
C ALA A 11 3.39 -10.70 10.03
N ALA A 12 3.86 -11.78 10.68
CA ALA A 12 5.26 -12.19 10.63
C ALA A 12 5.72 -12.57 9.21
N SER A 13 4.81 -12.99 8.35
CA SER A 13 5.08 -13.38 6.97
C SER A 13 5.06 -12.20 5.99
N TYR A 14 4.73 -10.99 6.42
CA TYR A 14 4.67 -9.81 5.52
C TYR A 14 6.03 -9.45 4.91
N ALA A 15 7.15 -9.81 5.55
CA ALA A 15 8.45 -9.65 4.92
C ALA A 15 8.57 -10.45 3.61
N VAL A 16 7.87 -11.59 3.50
CA VAL A 16 7.85 -12.42 2.28
C VAL A 16 7.06 -11.74 1.17
N THR A 17 5.98 -11.02 1.49
CA THR A 17 5.18 -10.31 0.48
C THR A 17 5.96 -9.16 -0.16
N VAL A 18 6.86 -8.52 0.59
CA VAL A 18 7.84 -7.56 0.06
C VAL A 18 8.79 -8.23 -0.93
N GLN A 19 9.29 -9.44 -0.64
CA GLN A 19 10.15 -10.18 -1.56
C GLN A 19 9.42 -10.55 -2.86
N TRP A 20 8.13 -10.89 -2.78
CA TRP A 20 7.32 -11.14 -3.98
C TRP A 20 7.16 -9.86 -4.82
N ALA A 21 6.87 -8.72 -4.19
CA ALA A 21 6.77 -7.44 -4.89
C ALA A 21 8.09 -7.09 -5.60
N LEU A 22 9.24 -7.30 -4.95
CA LEU A 22 10.55 -7.09 -5.56
C LEU A 22 10.81 -8.04 -6.74
N ALA A 23 10.49 -9.33 -6.59
CA ALA A 23 10.66 -10.31 -7.66
C ALA A 23 9.76 -9.99 -8.88
N ILE A 24 8.52 -9.55 -8.65
CA ILE A 24 7.61 -9.11 -9.72
C ILE A 24 8.16 -7.86 -10.40
N HIS A 25 8.60 -6.86 -9.64
CA HIS A 25 9.26 -5.67 -10.18
C HIS A 25 10.41 -6.07 -11.12
N GLN A 26 11.34 -6.91 -10.65
CA GLN A 26 12.51 -7.31 -11.45
C GLN A 26 12.15 -8.13 -12.70
N SER A 27 11.15 -9.01 -12.62
CA SER A 27 10.82 -9.95 -13.70
C SER A 27 9.79 -9.43 -14.71
N ARG A 28 9.01 -8.41 -14.36
CA ARG A 28 7.94 -7.85 -15.18
C ARG A 28 8.14 -6.36 -15.34
N SER A 29 8.88 -5.95 -16.37
CA SER A 29 9.09 -4.53 -16.68
C SER A 29 7.83 -3.82 -17.18
N ASP A 30 6.79 -4.58 -17.54
CA ASP A 30 5.53 -4.09 -18.09
C ASP A 30 4.42 -3.92 -17.04
N ALA A 31 4.70 -4.23 -15.77
CA ALA A 31 3.76 -4.08 -14.68
C ALA A 31 4.08 -2.84 -13.84
N ASP A 32 3.12 -1.92 -13.67
CA ASP A 32 3.32 -0.70 -12.87
C ASP A 32 3.11 -0.93 -11.36
N GLY A 33 2.69 -2.14 -10.98
CA GLY A 33 2.39 -2.48 -9.60
C GLY A 33 1.73 -3.84 -9.45
N LEU A 34 1.04 -4.01 -8.32
CA LEU A 34 0.36 -5.23 -7.93
C LEU A 34 -0.94 -4.92 -7.17
N ILE A 35 -1.91 -5.79 -7.38
CA ILE A 35 -3.16 -5.82 -6.62
C ILE A 35 -2.96 -6.81 -5.47
N TRP A 36 -2.96 -6.29 -4.24
CA TRP A 36 -2.81 -7.07 -3.03
C TRP A 36 -4.16 -7.22 -2.31
N MET A 37 -4.36 -8.38 -1.69
CA MET A 37 -5.52 -8.64 -0.83
C MET A 37 -5.01 -9.25 0.46
N SER A 38 -5.48 -8.72 1.60
CA SER A 38 -5.15 -9.30 2.91
C SER A 38 -6.28 -10.21 3.39
N LYS A 39 -5.97 -11.22 4.21
CA LYS A 39 -7.00 -12.06 4.84
C LYS A 39 -8.06 -11.26 5.60
N ARG A 40 -7.65 -10.22 6.34
CA ARG A 40 -8.55 -9.42 7.18
C ARG A 40 -9.56 -8.59 6.40
N TYR A 41 -9.20 -8.25 5.17
CA TYR A 41 -10.00 -7.38 4.32
C TYR A 41 -10.39 -8.07 3.01
N ASP A 42 -10.42 -9.41 2.96
CA ASP A 42 -10.95 -10.15 1.80
C ASP A 42 -12.45 -9.85 1.64
N PRO A 43 -12.96 -9.36 0.47
CA PRO A 43 -12.33 -9.29 -0.86
C PRO A 43 -11.81 -7.92 -1.30
N GLN A 44 -11.66 -6.97 -0.39
CA GLN A 44 -11.11 -5.65 -0.68
C GLN A 44 -9.68 -5.75 -1.21
N GLN A 45 -9.42 -4.95 -2.24
CA GLN A 45 -8.15 -4.88 -2.94
C GLN A 45 -7.39 -3.62 -2.54
N ALA A 46 -6.08 -3.76 -2.42
CA ALA A 46 -5.14 -2.66 -2.28
C ALA A 46 -4.26 -2.60 -3.52
N PHE A 47 -4.08 -1.41 -4.09
CA PHE A 47 -3.15 -1.18 -5.17
C PHE A 47 -1.79 -0.79 -4.59
N LEU A 48 -0.74 -1.53 -4.93
CA LEU A 48 0.65 -1.20 -4.61
C LEU A 48 1.34 -0.85 -5.91
N LEU A 49 1.76 0.40 -6.05
CA LEU A 49 2.37 0.92 -7.27
C LEU A 49 3.88 1.06 -7.09
N PHE A 50 4.64 0.73 -8.13
CA PHE A 50 6.09 0.88 -8.13
C PHE A 50 6.46 2.33 -8.43
N GLY A 51 7.02 3.02 -7.45
CA GLY A 51 7.27 4.46 -7.52
C GLY A 51 8.27 4.89 -8.59
N ASP A 52 9.16 3.99 -9.04
CA ASP A 52 10.09 4.23 -10.14
C ASP A 52 9.45 4.06 -11.53
N ARG A 53 8.22 3.52 -11.61
CA ARG A 53 7.46 3.31 -12.85
C ARG A 53 6.30 4.28 -13.01
N MET A 54 5.88 4.93 -11.92
CA MET A 54 4.79 5.88 -11.94
C MET A 54 5.32 7.31 -11.96
N SER A 55 4.81 8.09 -12.91
CA SER A 55 4.92 9.53 -12.95
C SER A 55 3.80 10.20 -12.13
N GLY A 56 4.02 11.45 -11.72
CA GLY A 56 2.99 12.23 -11.02
C GLY A 56 1.74 12.52 -11.85
N THR A 57 1.77 12.23 -13.16
CA THR A 57 0.64 12.42 -14.08
C THR A 57 -0.13 11.12 -14.39
N ASP A 58 0.35 9.97 -13.91
CA ASP A 58 -0.28 8.68 -14.19
C ASP A 58 -1.55 8.46 -13.36
N LEU A 59 -1.68 9.20 -12.25
CA LEU A 59 -2.87 9.20 -11.41
C LEU A 59 -3.57 10.55 -11.51
N ILE A 60 -4.84 10.52 -11.91
CA ILE A 60 -5.70 11.70 -11.95
C ILE A 60 -6.57 11.70 -10.70
N GLY A 61 -6.34 12.69 -9.83
CA GLY A 61 -7.22 12.93 -8.68
C GLY A 61 -8.59 13.41 -9.16
N ILE A 62 -9.64 12.61 -8.94
CA ILE A 62 -11.01 12.96 -9.32
C ILE A 62 -11.64 13.91 -8.30
N SER A 63 -11.29 13.73 -7.02
CA SER A 63 -11.75 14.58 -5.93
C SER A 63 -10.68 14.69 -4.85
N LYS A 64 -10.75 15.79 -4.10
CA LYS A 64 -9.89 16.04 -2.94
C LYS A 64 -10.77 16.51 -1.80
N THR A 65 -10.63 15.87 -0.65
CA THR A 65 -11.27 16.29 0.59
C THR A 65 -10.18 16.68 1.58
N SER A 66 -10.29 17.88 2.13
CA SER A 66 -9.42 18.35 3.22
C SER A 66 -9.68 17.54 4.48
N ILE A 67 -8.63 16.91 5.03
CA ILE A 67 -8.63 16.21 6.34
C ILE A 67 -8.11 17.16 7.44
N ASP A 68 -7.63 18.34 7.06
CA ASP A 68 -6.96 19.33 7.89
C ASP A 68 -7.89 20.31 8.63
N THR A 69 -9.19 20.02 8.69
CA THR A 69 -10.15 20.89 9.41
C THR A 69 -9.97 20.88 10.92
N ASN A 70 -9.16 19.97 11.48
CA ASN A 70 -8.88 19.88 12.91
C ASN A 70 -7.41 19.53 13.21
N ILE A 71 -6.73 20.42 13.93
CA ILE A 71 -5.32 20.23 14.34
C ILE A 71 -5.13 19.01 15.26
N ASP A 72 -6.12 18.68 16.10
CA ASP A 72 -6.05 17.53 16.99
C ASP A 72 -6.23 16.22 16.23
N GLU A 73 -6.99 16.23 15.13
CA GLU A 73 -7.11 15.10 14.21
C GLU A 73 -5.80 14.86 13.47
N MET A 74 -5.18 15.92 12.94
CA MET A 74 -3.86 15.85 12.31
C MET A 74 -2.78 15.34 13.28
N ARG A 75 -2.79 15.76 14.54
CA ARG A 75 -1.90 15.21 15.58
C ARG A 75 -2.10 13.72 15.80
N ARG A 76 -3.34 13.22 15.79
CA ARG A 76 -3.62 11.78 15.93
C ARG A 76 -3.10 10.99 14.74
N ILE A 77 -3.25 11.52 13.52
CA ILE A 77 -2.72 10.91 12.31
C ILE A 77 -1.18 10.82 12.38
N VAL A 78 -0.50 11.91 12.72
CA VAL A 78 0.97 11.92 12.87
C VAL A 78 1.43 10.98 14.00
N ALA A 79 0.73 10.94 15.13
CA ALA A 79 1.06 9.99 16.20
C ALA A 79 0.90 8.53 15.75
N PHE A 80 -0.11 8.25 14.92
CA PHE A 80 -0.30 6.92 14.35
C PHE A 80 0.84 6.54 13.42
N THR A 81 1.36 7.47 12.62
CA THR A 81 2.41 7.17 11.64
C THR A 81 3.73 6.73 12.27
N VAL A 82 4.08 7.30 13.43
CA VAL A 82 5.22 6.86 14.25
C VAL A 82 5.06 5.40 14.68
N ARG A 83 3.86 5.00 15.07
CA ARG A 83 3.57 3.62 15.52
C ARG A 83 3.69 2.60 14.38
N VAL A 84 3.38 3.00 13.15
CA VAL A 84 3.35 2.10 11.98
C VAL A 84 4.54 2.31 11.04
N ASN A 85 5.50 3.16 11.41
CA ASN A 85 6.69 3.51 10.63
C ASN A 85 6.37 3.99 9.20
N ILE A 86 5.33 4.82 9.07
CA ILE A 86 4.95 5.47 7.81
C ILE A 86 5.41 6.93 7.89
N THR A 87 5.93 7.48 6.79
CA THR A 87 6.25 8.91 6.67
C THR A 87 5.14 9.61 5.89
N ILE A 88 4.56 10.66 6.46
CA ILE A 88 3.67 11.57 5.72
C ILE A 88 4.54 12.68 5.16
N VAL A 89 4.48 12.89 3.85
CA VAL A 89 5.08 14.04 3.18
C VAL A 89 3.97 15.08 3.03
N LEU A 90 4.20 16.27 3.60
CA LEU A 90 3.30 17.43 3.53
C LEU A 90 3.61 18.27 2.30
#